data_AF-A0A7J8PVJ6-F1
#
_entry.id   AF-A0A7J8PVJ6-F1
#
_cell.length_a   1.000
_cell.length_b   1.000
_cell.length_c   1.000
_cell.angle_alpha   90.00
_cell.angle_beta   90.00
_cell.angle_gamma   90.00
#
_symmetry.space_group_name_H-M   'P 1'
#
loop_
_entity.id
_entity.type
_entity.pdbx_description
1 polymer ?
#
loop_
_entity_poly.entity_id
_entity_poly.type
_entity_poly.pdbx_seq_one_letter_code
_entity_poly.pdbx_strand_id
1 'polypeptide(L)'
;MENIYHHWEKVCLVDIGETAVIPQGISTHVKRSKYFIAGGIAGAASRTATAPLDRLKVVLQVQTTNADILPAVRKILKEDGILGFFRGNGLNVVKVAPESAIKFYAYEMLKTVIGDSRGDKKGDIGASGRLFAGGVAGAVAQCAIYPMDLVKTRLQTCASEGGKPPKLGKLTKDIWVQEGPRAFYKGLVPSLLGIIPYAGIDLTVYETLKDFSRSYILQDSEPGPLVQLGCGTISGALGATCVYPLQVIRTRMQAQRTTSGVAYNGMSDVFWK
;
A
#
# COMPACT_ATOMS: atom_id res chain seq x y z
N MET A 1 -24.03 -18.59 -26.28
CA MET A 1 -22.90 -18.58 -25.32
C MET A 1 -21.84 -17.57 -25.70
N GLU A 2 -21.46 -17.43 -26.99
CA GLU A 2 -20.52 -16.40 -27.47
C GLU A 2 -20.96 -14.96 -27.16
N ASN A 3 -22.26 -14.66 -27.25
CA ASN A 3 -22.79 -13.32 -26.97
C ASN A 3 -22.65 -12.89 -25.49
N ILE A 4 -22.64 -13.85 -24.57
CA ILE A 4 -22.42 -13.57 -23.13
C ILE A 4 -20.92 -13.36 -22.90
N TYR A 5 -20.06 -14.13 -23.59
CA TYR A 5 -18.62 -13.97 -23.50
C TYR A 5 -18.17 -12.58 -23.97
N HIS A 6 -18.67 -12.10 -25.11
CA HIS A 6 -18.41 -10.73 -25.59
C HIS A 6 -19.05 -9.64 -24.71
N HIS A 7 -20.15 -9.93 -24.03
CA HIS A 7 -20.73 -9.01 -23.05
C HIS A 7 -19.84 -8.88 -21.82
N TRP A 8 -19.34 -10.00 -21.28
CA TRP A 8 -18.39 -10.02 -20.18
C TRP A 8 -17.03 -9.45 -20.57
N GLU A 9 -16.57 -9.63 -21.81
CA GLU A 9 -15.35 -9.01 -22.33
C GLU A 9 -15.45 -7.47 -22.37
N LYS A 10 -16.62 -6.93 -22.73
CA LYS A 10 -16.88 -5.47 -22.69
C LYS A 10 -17.08 -4.92 -21.27
N VAL A 11 -17.63 -5.71 -20.35
CA VAL A 11 -17.91 -5.30 -18.97
C VAL A 11 -16.70 -5.51 -18.05
N CYS A 12 -15.86 -6.51 -18.34
CA CYS A 12 -14.60 -6.82 -17.67
C CYS A 12 -13.38 -6.35 -18.45
N LEU A 13 -13.52 -5.26 -19.24
CA LEU A 13 -12.39 -4.39 -19.54
C LEU A 13 -11.93 -3.74 -18.22
N VAL A 14 -11.24 -4.55 -17.43
CA VAL A 14 -10.45 -4.10 -16.29
C VAL A 14 -9.27 -3.36 -16.92
N ASP A 15 -9.48 -2.06 -17.08
CA ASP A 15 -8.48 -1.11 -17.56
C ASP A 15 -7.36 -1.02 -16.51
N ILE A 16 -6.32 -1.84 -16.69
CA ILE A 16 -5.05 -1.76 -15.96
C ILE A 16 -4.12 -0.87 -16.78
N GLY A 17 -4.47 0.41 -16.93
CA GLY A 17 -3.74 1.36 -17.77
C GLY A 17 -4.17 2.80 -17.47
N GLU A 18 -3.22 3.74 -17.54
CA GLU A 18 -3.28 5.12 -16.99
C GLU A 18 -4.40 6.05 -17.53
N THR A 19 -5.32 5.58 -18.35
CA THR A 19 -6.42 6.37 -18.89
C THR A 19 -7.68 5.53 -18.97
N ALA A 20 -8.61 5.73 -18.03
CA ALA A 20 -9.97 5.23 -18.15
C ALA A 20 -10.58 5.76 -19.46
N VAL A 21 -10.62 4.94 -20.51
CA VAL A 21 -11.27 5.31 -21.78
C VAL A 21 -12.78 5.22 -21.57
N ILE A 22 -13.37 6.33 -21.12
CA ILE A 22 -14.82 6.44 -20.92
C ILE A 22 -15.48 6.59 -22.30
N PRO A 23 -16.39 5.68 -22.71
CA PRO A 23 -17.14 5.81 -23.96
C PRO A 23 -17.88 7.16 -24.02
N GLN A 24 -17.72 7.89 -25.12
CA GLN A 24 -18.31 9.22 -25.32
C GLN A 24 -19.82 9.10 -25.53
N GLY A 25 -20.57 9.61 -24.54
CA GLY A 25 -22.04 9.69 -24.57
C GLY A 25 -22.62 9.44 -23.18
N ILE A 26 -23.33 10.42 -22.63
CA ILE A 26 -24.02 10.43 -21.31
C ILE A 26 -23.18 11.00 -20.15
N SER A 27 -23.73 12.06 -19.51
CA SER A 27 -23.21 12.94 -18.44
C SER A 27 -21.97 12.49 -17.65
N THR A 28 -20.88 13.24 -17.79
CA THR A 28 -19.52 12.97 -17.29
C THR A 28 -19.40 13.08 -15.76
N HIS A 29 -20.16 13.98 -15.12
CA HIS A 29 -20.07 14.22 -13.66
C HIS A 29 -20.74 13.12 -12.83
N VAL A 30 -21.92 12.64 -13.25
CA VAL A 30 -22.66 11.57 -12.56
C VAL A 30 -21.93 10.23 -12.67
N LYS A 31 -21.19 9.99 -13.76
CA LYS A 31 -20.37 8.79 -13.93
C LYS A 31 -19.11 8.83 -13.07
N ARG A 32 -18.39 9.96 -13.00
CA ARG A 32 -17.15 10.08 -12.21
C ARG A 32 -17.39 9.82 -10.71
N SER A 33 -18.47 10.34 -10.15
CA SER A 33 -18.84 10.07 -8.75
C SER A 33 -19.20 8.60 -8.52
N LYS A 34 -19.90 7.95 -9.47
CA LYS A 34 -20.22 6.52 -9.41
C LYS A 34 -18.96 5.65 -9.43
N TYR A 35 -18.00 5.91 -10.33
CA TYR A 35 -16.74 5.18 -10.37
C TYR A 35 -15.88 5.42 -9.12
N PHE A 36 -15.87 6.66 -8.59
CA PHE A 36 -15.18 6.97 -7.35
C PHE A 36 -15.78 6.22 -6.15
N ILE A 37 -17.10 6.18 -6.04
CA ILE A 37 -17.80 5.43 -4.98
C ILE A 37 -17.58 3.93 -5.16
N ALA A 38 -17.67 3.41 -6.39
CA ALA A 38 -17.42 2.01 -6.69
C ALA A 38 -15.97 1.60 -6.36
N GLY A 39 -14.98 2.42 -6.72
CA GLY A 39 -13.58 2.23 -6.37
C GLY A 39 -13.35 2.32 -4.86
N GLY A 40 -14.03 3.24 -4.18
CA GLY A 40 -14.00 3.36 -2.72
C GLY A 40 -14.58 2.14 -2.00
N ILE A 41 -15.74 1.65 -2.44
CA ILE A 41 -16.37 0.44 -1.89
C ILE A 41 -15.53 -0.80 -2.19
N ALA A 42 -15.04 -0.96 -3.42
CA ALA A 42 -14.17 -2.07 -3.80
C ALA A 42 -12.85 -2.05 -2.99
N GLY A 43 -12.25 -0.88 -2.82
CA GLY A 43 -11.07 -0.69 -1.98
C GLY A 43 -11.34 -1.02 -0.51
N ALA A 44 -12.46 -0.56 0.04
CA ALA A 44 -12.86 -0.86 1.42
C ALA A 44 -13.13 -2.35 1.63
N ALA A 45 -13.81 -3.01 0.68
CA ALA A 45 -14.09 -4.43 0.71
C ALA A 45 -12.79 -5.25 0.65
N SER A 46 -11.89 -4.91 -0.28
CA SER A 46 -10.57 -5.54 -0.40
C SER A 46 -9.74 -5.41 0.88
N ARG A 47 -9.62 -4.20 1.43
CA ARG A 47 -8.88 -3.95 2.69
C ARG A 47 -9.48 -4.64 3.90
N THR A 48 -10.81 -4.79 3.92
CA THR A 48 -11.51 -5.51 4.99
C THR A 48 -11.29 -7.01 4.87
N ALA A 49 -11.31 -7.57 3.66
CA ALA A 49 -11.00 -8.97 3.42
C ALA A 49 -9.55 -9.31 3.82
N THR A 50 -8.60 -8.40 3.59
CA THR A 50 -7.20 -8.60 4.00
C THR A 50 -6.89 -8.16 5.43
N ALA A 51 -7.83 -7.54 6.16
CA ALA A 51 -7.58 -6.99 7.49
C ALA A 51 -7.05 -8.01 8.52
N PRO A 52 -7.57 -9.26 8.59
CA PRO A 52 -7.04 -10.26 9.52
C PRO A 52 -5.57 -10.59 9.26
N LEU A 53 -5.19 -10.71 7.98
CA LEU A 53 -3.82 -10.99 7.56
C LEU A 53 -2.91 -9.78 7.78
N ASP A 54 -3.39 -8.56 7.49
CA ASP A 54 -2.69 -7.31 7.78
C ASP A 54 -2.34 -7.22 9.28
N ARG A 55 -3.30 -7.50 10.17
CA ARG A 55 -3.07 -7.46 11.61
C ARG A 55 -2.06 -8.52 12.03
N LEU A 56 -2.22 -9.76 11.55
CA LEU A 56 -1.32 -10.86 11.88
C LEU A 56 0.11 -10.58 11.41
N LYS A 57 0.28 -10.07 10.19
CA LYS A 57 1.58 -9.61 9.65
C LYS A 57 2.22 -8.60 10.58
N VAL A 58 1.50 -7.54 10.96
CA VAL A 58 2.04 -6.48 11.82
C VAL A 58 2.41 -7.00 13.21
N VAL A 59 1.59 -7.87 13.81
CA VAL A 59 1.89 -8.47 15.12
C VAL A 59 3.16 -9.34 15.06
N LEU A 60 3.29 -10.19 14.04
CA LEU A 60 4.46 -11.05 13.85
C LEU A 60 5.73 -10.25 13.55
N GLN A 61 5.64 -9.18 12.75
CA GLN A 61 6.81 -8.34 12.43
C GLN A 61 7.39 -7.60 13.64
N VAL A 62 6.55 -7.31 14.63
CA VAL A 62 6.96 -6.61 15.86
C VAL A 62 7.54 -7.57 16.90
N GLN A 63 7.17 -8.85 16.85
CA GLN A 63 7.75 -9.86 17.74
C GLN A 63 9.23 -10.08 17.40
N THR A 64 10.08 -9.96 18.40
CA THR A 64 11.53 -10.21 18.31
C THR A 64 11.90 -11.66 18.65
N THR A 65 11.03 -12.38 19.36
CA THR A 65 11.26 -13.75 19.83
C THR A 65 10.17 -14.69 19.28
N ASN A 66 10.57 -15.86 18.74
CA ASN A 66 9.71 -16.95 18.21
C ASN A 66 8.40 -16.46 17.53
N ALA A 67 8.54 -15.96 16.29
CA ALA A 67 7.43 -15.46 15.48
C ALA A 67 6.63 -16.60 14.81
N ASP A 68 5.97 -17.42 15.62
CA ASP A 68 5.12 -18.49 15.11
C ASP A 68 3.68 -17.99 14.86
N ILE A 69 3.13 -18.37 13.70
CA ILE A 69 1.79 -17.98 13.27
C ILE A 69 0.71 -18.53 14.22
N LEU A 70 0.81 -19.81 14.58
CA LEU A 70 -0.24 -20.51 15.33
C LEU A 70 -0.42 -19.96 16.75
N PRO A 71 0.66 -19.73 17.53
CA PRO A 71 0.58 -19.06 18.83
C PRO A 71 0.05 -17.63 18.72
N ALA A 72 0.46 -16.87 17.70
CA ALA A 72 -0.03 -15.50 17.50
C ALA A 72 -1.54 -15.46 17.22
N VAL A 73 -2.04 -16.35 16.35
CA VAL A 73 -3.49 -16.49 16.06
C VAL A 73 -4.27 -16.89 17.32
N ARG A 74 -3.79 -17.89 18.07
CA ARG A 74 -4.43 -18.32 19.33
C ARG A 74 -4.43 -17.20 20.37
N LYS A 75 -3.36 -16.43 20.47
CA LYS A 75 -3.26 -15.29 21.39
C LYS A 75 -4.28 -14.22 21.04
N ILE A 76 -4.38 -13.82 19.77
CA ILE A 76 -5.36 -12.80 19.34
C ILE A 76 -6.79 -13.29 19.57
N LEU A 77 -7.10 -14.55 19.25
CA LEU A 77 -8.42 -15.13 19.50
C LEU A 77 -8.77 -15.15 20.99
N LYS A 78 -7.81 -15.48 21.87
CA LYS A 78 -8.04 -15.57 23.31
C LYS A 78 -8.17 -14.19 23.98
N GLU A 79 -7.38 -13.21 23.54
CA GLU A 79 -7.33 -11.87 24.17
C GLU A 79 -8.36 -10.89 23.60
N ASP A 80 -8.57 -10.89 22.28
CA ASP A 80 -9.41 -9.90 21.58
C ASP A 80 -10.60 -10.52 20.84
N GLY A 81 -10.72 -11.85 20.79
CA GLY A 81 -11.74 -12.55 20.02
C GLY A 81 -11.58 -12.38 18.50
N ILE A 82 -12.62 -12.78 17.76
CA ILE A 82 -12.63 -12.75 16.28
C ILE A 82 -12.62 -11.31 15.76
N LEU A 83 -13.36 -10.40 16.41
CA LEU A 83 -13.37 -8.98 16.05
C LEU A 83 -12.01 -8.30 16.29
N GLY A 84 -11.17 -8.89 17.13
CA GLY A 84 -9.78 -8.51 17.28
C GLY A 84 -9.06 -8.43 15.94
N PHE A 85 -9.22 -9.41 15.05
CA PHE A 85 -8.47 -9.45 13.78
C PHE A 85 -8.67 -8.21 12.90
N PHE A 86 -9.80 -7.52 13.05
CA PHE A 86 -10.15 -6.32 12.28
C PHE A 86 -9.70 -5.01 12.95
N ARG A 87 -8.93 -5.09 14.03
CA ARG A 87 -8.43 -3.91 14.74
C ARG A 87 -7.52 -3.08 13.83
N GLY A 88 -7.82 -1.78 13.75
CA GLY A 88 -7.15 -0.86 12.82
C GLY A 88 -7.69 -0.87 11.39
N ASN A 89 -8.67 -1.72 11.04
CA ASN A 89 -9.26 -1.74 9.70
C ASN A 89 -9.91 -0.39 9.33
N GLY A 90 -10.58 0.28 10.28
CA GLY A 90 -11.17 1.60 10.03
C GLY A 90 -10.15 2.64 9.53
N LEU A 91 -8.95 2.68 10.15
CA LEU A 91 -7.84 3.51 9.66
C LEU A 91 -7.33 3.04 8.30
N ASN A 92 -7.34 1.73 8.04
CA ASN A 92 -6.94 1.15 6.76
C ASN A 92 -7.85 1.60 5.62
N VAL A 93 -9.16 1.72 5.86
CA VAL A 93 -10.14 2.18 4.87
C VAL A 93 -10.08 3.70 4.71
N VAL A 94 -10.08 4.44 5.82
CA VAL A 94 -10.11 5.92 5.80
C VAL A 94 -8.86 6.49 5.12
N LYS A 95 -7.68 5.87 5.28
CA LYS A 95 -6.44 6.40 4.69
C LYS A 95 -6.34 6.24 3.17
N VAL A 96 -7.08 5.31 2.56
CA VAL A 96 -6.95 5.00 1.12
C VAL A 96 -7.31 6.18 0.24
N ALA A 97 -8.39 6.89 0.58
CA ALA A 97 -8.85 8.05 -0.18
C ALA A 97 -7.85 9.22 -0.16
N PRO A 98 -7.38 9.72 1.01
CA PRO A 98 -6.40 10.81 1.05
C PRO A 98 -5.03 10.38 0.50
N GLU A 99 -4.59 9.13 0.72
CA GLU A 99 -3.36 8.60 0.15
C GLU A 99 -3.39 8.66 -1.38
N SER A 100 -4.48 8.18 -1.97
CA SER A 100 -4.67 8.18 -3.42
C SER A 100 -4.76 9.61 -3.96
N ALA A 101 -5.54 10.49 -3.31
CA ALA A 101 -5.70 11.88 -3.73
C ALA A 101 -4.37 12.65 -3.77
N ILE A 102 -3.56 12.54 -2.70
CA ILE A 102 -2.26 13.21 -2.61
C ILE A 102 -1.29 12.65 -3.64
N LYS A 103 -1.25 11.31 -3.80
CA LYS A 103 -0.40 10.66 -4.80
C LYS A 103 -0.75 11.09 -6.22
N PHE A 104 -2.03 11.09 -6.59
CA PHE A 104 -2.46 11.51 -7.93
C PHE A 104 -2.17 12.99 -8.17
N TYR A 105 -2.48 13.85 -7.20
CA TYR A 105 -2.20 15.28 -7.32
C TYR A 105 -0.70 15.56 -7.49
N ALA A 106 0.15 14.95 -6.66
CA ALA A 106 1.60 15.09 -6.77
C ALA A 106 2.14 14.52 -8.10
N TYR A 107 1.58 13.41 -8.59
CA TYR A 107 1.95 12.82 -9.87
C TYR A 107 1.61 13.73 -11.05
N GLU A 108 0.41 14.32 -11.07
CA GLU A 108 0.01 15.29 -12.11
C GLU A 108 0.90 16.53 -12.08
N MET A 109 1.17 17.10 -10.89
CA MET A 109 2.07 18.25 -10.78
C MET A 109 3.47 17.94 -11.31
N LEU A 110 4.04 16.78 -10.97
CA LEU A 110 5.36 16.38 -11.44
C LEU A 110 5.38 16.13 -12.95
N LYS A 111 4.32 15.54 -13.51
CA LYS A 111 4.16 15.37 -14.96
C LYS A 111 4.17 16.72 -15.69
N THR A 112 3.42 17.71 -15.19
CA THR A 112 3.39 19.06 -15.78
C THR A 112 4.78 19.71 -15.74
N VAL A 113 5.46 19.68 -14.60
CA VAL A 113 6.81 20.28 -14.45
C VAL A 113 7.84 19.62 -15.38
N ILE A 114 7.81 18.29 -15.49
CA ILE A 114 8.73 17.54 -16.37
C ILE A 114 8.39 17.75 -17.85
N GLY A 115 7.10 17.78 -18.20
CA GLY A 115 6.62 18.03 -19.57
C GLY A 115 6.99 19.43 -20.07
N ASP A 116 6.81 20.45 -19.24
CA ASP A 116 7.16 21.85 -19.55
C ASP A 116 8.67 22.02 -19.78
N SER A 117 9.50 21.29 -19.02
CA SER A 117 10.97 21.33 -19.15
C SER A 117 11.48 20.64 -20.42
N ARG A 118 10.70 19.72 -21.01
CA ARG A 118 11.10 18.92 -22.18
C ARG A 118 10.54 19.47 -23.50
N GLY A 119 9.70 20.51 -23.45
CA GLY A 119 9.08 21.14 -24.62
C GLY A 119 8.07 20.26 -25.36
N ASP A 120 7.66 19.13 -24.77
CA ASP A 120 6.78 18.15 -25.41
C ASP A 120 5.32 18.40 -25.02
N LYS A 121 4.48 18.72 -26.02
CA LYS A 121 3.04 18.99 -25.83
C LYS A 121 2.20 17.72 -25.70
N LYS A 122 2.81 16.54 -25.77
CA LYS A 122 2.17 15.28 -25.41
C LYS A 122 2.72 14.90 -24.04
N GLY A 123 1.86 14.81 -23.03
CA GLY A 123 2.21 14.49 -21.64
C GLY A 123 2.79 13.10 -21.40
N ASP A 124 3.64 12.62 -22.30
CA ASP A 124 4.35 11.36 -22.20
C ASP A 124 5.79 11.61 -21.76
N ILE A 125 6.01 11.58 -20.44
CA ILE A 125 7.33 11.77 -19.84
C ILE A 125 8.27 10.56 -20.05
N GLY A 126 7.86 9.57 -20.84
CA GLY A 126 8.56 8.29 -21.03
C GLY A 126 8.48 7.39 -19.81
N ALA A 127 8.77 6.09 -19.96
CA ALA A 127 8.68 5.11 -18.86
C ALA A 127 9.52 5.53 -17.64
N SER A 128 10.76 5.97 -17.86
CA SER A 128 11.65 6.46 -16.80
C SER A 128 11.13 7.71 -16.09
N GLY A 129 10.53 8.65 -16.82
CA GLY A 129 9.91 9.83 -16.25
C GLY A 129 8.70 9.48 -15.40
N ARG A 130 7.83 8.57 -15.88
CA ARG A 130 6.64 8.11 -15.13
C ARG A 130 7.03 7.42 -13.83
N LEU A 131 8.07 6.62 -13.85
CA LEU A 131 8.62 5.96 -12.66
C LEU A 131 9.19 6.97 -11.66
N PHE A 132 9.95 7.95 -12.13
CA PHE A 132 10.50 8.99 -11.26
C PHE A 132 9.37 9.84 -10.64
N ALA A 133 8.46 10.34 -11.47
CA ALA A 133 7.32 11.13 -11.02
C ALA A 133 6.42 10.31 -10.08
N GLY A 134 6.17 9.05 -10.38
CA GLY A 134 5.40 8.13 -9.53
C GLY A 134 6.09 7.83 -8.20
N GLY A 135 7.42 7.67 -8.20
CA GLY A 135 8.24 7.46 -7.01
C GLY A 135 8.25 8.67 -6.08
N VAL A 136 8.47 9.88 -6.63
CA VAL A 136 8.44 11.13 -5.85
C VAL A 136 7.02 11.41 -5.35
N ALA A 137 5.99 11.25 -6.20
CA ALA A 137 4.60 11.39 -5.78
C ALA A 137 4.23 10.40 -4.67
N GLY A 138 4.70 9.15 -4.77
CA GLY A 138 4.55 8.13 -3.74
C GLY A 138 5.25 8.51 -2.43
N ALA A 139 6.47 9.06 -2.49
CA ALA A 139 7.18 9.55 -1.32
C ALA A 139 6.45 10.72 -0.65
N VAL A 140 5.95 11.69 -1.42
CA VAL A 140 5.15 12.83 -0.91
C VAL A 140 3.87 12.34 -0.23
N ALA A 141 3.12 11.44 -0.88
CA ALA A 141 1.94 10.83 -0.30
C ALA A 141 2.27 10.06 0.99
N GLN A 142 3.35 9.28 0.98
CA GLN A 142 3.79 8.51 2.14
C GLN A 142 4.17 9.42 3.31
N CYS A 143 4.80 10.58 3.07
CA CYS A 143 5.10 11.58 4.10
C CYS A 143 3.83 12.17 4.71
N ALA A 144 2.83 12.52 3.89
CA ALA A 144 1.59 13.10 4.37
C ALA A 144 0.70 12.11 5.16
N ILE A 145 0.67 10.84 4.73
CA ILE A 145 -0.12 9.78 5.35
C ILE A 145 0.59 9.11 6.53
N TYR A 146 1.90 9.34 6.66
CA TYR A 146 2.74 8.69 7.66
C TYR A 146 2.18 8.72 9.11
N PRO A 147 1.62 9.85 9.60
CA PRO A 147 1.03 9.88 10.94
C PRO A 147 -0.14 8.88 11.11
N MET A 148 -0.97 8.69 10.08
CA MET A 148 -2.07 7.71 10.11
C MET A 148 -1.53 6.29 10.10
N ASP A 149 -0.46 6.02 9.35
CA ASP A 149 0.21 4.71 9.33
C ASP A 149 0.78 4.37 10.71
N LEU A 150 1.45 5.31 11.39
CA LEU A 150 1.97 5.08 12.74
C LEU A 150 0.82 4.73 13.70
N VAL A 151 -0.25 5.52 13.69
CA VAL A 151 -1.38 5.32 14.59
C VAL A 151 -2.07 3.99 14.30
N LYS A 152 -2.19 3.58 13.03
CA LYS A 152 -2.69 2.25 12.63
C LYS A 152 -1.80 1.14 13.20
N THR A 153 -0.49 1.21 12.96
CA THR A 153 0.47 0.19 13.40
C THR A 153 0.43 0.05 14.92
N ARG A 154 0.43 1.16 15.67
CA ARG A 154 0.29 1.13 17.12
C ARG A 154 -1.05 0.54 17.53
N LEU A 155 -2.16 0.97 16.93
CA LEU A 155 -3.47 0.42 17.27
C LEU A 155 -3.53 -1.11 17.08
N GLN A 156 -2.86 -1.65 16.05
CA GLN A 156 -2.77 -3.08 15.74
C GLN A 156 -1.90 -3.87 16.73
N THR A 157 -0.83 -3.27 17.24
CA THR A 157 0.17 -3.92 18.10
C THR A 157 -0.10 -3.77 19.59
N CYS A 158 -0.86 -2.75 20.00
CA CYS A 158 -1.18 -2.53 21.41
C CYS A 158 -1.99 -3.70 21.97
N ALA A 159 -1.51 -4.32 23.05
CA ALA A 159 -2.29 -5.29 23.80
C ALA A 159 -3.58 -4.66 24.35
N SER A 160 -4.66 -5.44 24.45
CA SER A 160 -5.86 -5.01 25.18
C SER A 160 -5.54 -4.94 26.67
N GLU A 161 -5.43 -3.74 27.22
CA GLU A 161 -5.45 -3.55 28.67
C GLU A 161 -6.88 -3.73 29.17
N GLY A 162 -7.15 -4.82 29.90
CA GLY A 162 -8.47 -5.10 30.48
C GLY A 162 -9.56 -5.48 29.48
N GLY A 163 -9.20 -6.09 28.34
CA GLY A 163 -10.17 -6.58 27.33
C GLY A 163 -10.85 -5.49 26.49
N LYS A 164 -10.39 -4.24 26.56
CA LYS A 164 -10.90 -3.14 25.74
C LYS A 164 -9.79 -2.55 24.87
N PRO A 165 -10.04 -2.37 23.56
CA PRO A 165 -9.07 -1.71 22.70
C PRO A 165 -8.90 -0.23 23.12
N PRO A 166 -7.67 0.32 23.06
CA PRO A 166 -7.43 1.72 23.33
C PRO A 166 -8.21 2.56 22.31
N LYS A 167 -8.92 3.58 22.81
CA LYS A 167 -9.62 4.54 21.95
C LYS A 167 -8.61 5.27 21.08
N LEU A 168 -8.90 5.39 19.79
CA LEU A 168 -8.05 6.06 18.80
C LEU A 168 -7.59 7.45 19.27
N GLY A 169 -8.53 8.28 19.74
CA GLY A 169 -8.22 9.63 20.21
C GLY A 169 -7.33 9.66 21.46
N LYS A 170 -7.48 8.70 22.38
CA LYS A 170 -6.58 8.57 23.54
C LYS A 170 -5.18 8.19 23.09
N LEU A 171 -5.07 7.18 22.21
CA LEU A 171 -3.79 6.75 21.65
C LEU A 171 -3.06 7.90 20.94
N THR A 172 -3.74 8.65 20.07
CA THR A 172 -3.12 9.78 19.36
C THR A 172 -2.67 10.88 20.32
N LYS A 173 -3.50 11.20 21.34
CA LYS A 173 -3.14 12.17 22.37
C LYS A 173 -1.95 11.71 23.21
N ASP A 174 -1.90 10.44 23.59
CA ASP A 174 -0.80 9.86 24.36
C ASP A 174 0.50 9.91 23.56
N ILE A 175 0.48 9.62 22.25
CA ILE A 175 1.63 9.76 21.36
C ILE A 175 2.12 11.22 21.34
N TRP A 176 1.19 12.16 21.14
CA TRP A 176 1.52 13.58 21.06
C TRP A 176 2.14 14.13 22.35
N VAL A 177 1.56 13.78 23.50
CA VAL A 177 1.98 14.30 24.80
C VAL A 177 3.23 13.60 25.34
N GLN A 178 3.33 12.27 25.20
CA GLN A 178 4.43 11.50 25.81
C GLN A 178 5.66 11.40 24.90
N GLU A 179 5.49 11.38 23.58
CA GLU A 179 6.61 11.17 22.64
C GLU A 179 6.89 12.39 21.74
N GLY A 180 5.94 13.32 21.65
CA GLY A 180 6.04 14.52 20.83
C GLY A 180 5.72 14.30 19.35
N PRO A 181 5.69 15.39 18.57
CA PRO A 181 5.29 15.37 17.15
C PRO A 181 6.26 14.57 16.26
N ARG A 182 7.55 14.50 16.62
CA ARG A 182 8.55 13.72 15.86
C ARG A 182 8.28 12.21 15.89
N ALA A 183 7.59 11.72 16.92
CA ALA A 183 7.26 10.30 17.05
C ALA A 183 6.39 9.81 15.89
N PHE A 184 5.51 10.66 15.36
CA PHE A 184 4.64 10.34 14.22
C PHE A 184 5.41 9.90 12.99
N TYR A 185 6.67 10.31 12.83
CA TYR A 185 7.52 10.03 11.67
C TYR A 185 8.58 8.94 11.91
N LYS A 186 8.51 8.22 13.04
CA LYS A 186 9.42 7.09 13.34
C LYS A 186 9.26 5.98 12.30
N GLY A 187 10.35 5.67 11.59
CA GLY A 187 10.39 4.67 10.53
C GLY A 187 10.16 5.23 9.11
N LEU A 188 10.11 6.56 8.95
CA LEU A 188 9.93 7.17 7.62
C LEU A 188 11.14 6.87 6.71
N VAL A 189 12.36 6.94 7.24
CA VAL A 189 13.60 6.65 6.50
C VAL A 189 13.60 5.24 5.88
N PRO A 190 13.45 4.13 6.64
CA PRO A 190 13.39 2.80 6.04
C PRO A 190 12.20 2.62 5.09
N SER A 191 11.09 3.34 5.34
CA SER A 191 9.96 3.36 4.41
C SER A 191 10.33 3.95 3.06
N LEU A 192 10.98 5.12 3.03
CA LEU A 192 11.37 5.81 1.80
C LEU A 192 12.47 5.05 1.06
N LEU A 193 13.47 4.54 1.79
CA LEU A 193 14.54 3.71 1.23
C LEU A 193 14.01 2.43 0.57
N GLY A 194 12.88 1.89 1.04
CA GLY A 194 12.27 0.70 0.44
C GLY A 194 11.52 0.97 -0.87
N ILE A 195 11.10 2.20 -1.15
CA ILE A 195 10.29 2.53 -2.34
C ILE A 195 11.09 2.30 -3.63
N ILE A 196 12.32 2.81 -3.67
CA ILE A 196 13.20 2.75 -4.86
C ILE A 196 13.52 1.32 -5.28
N PRO A 197 14.08 0.45 -4.41
CA PRO A 197 14.40 -0.94 -4.77
C PRO A 197 13.14 -1.76 -5.06
N TYR A 198 12.03 -1.50 -4.38
CA TYR A 198 10.77 -2.17 -4.67
C TYR A 198 10.31 -1.85 -6.10
N ALA A 199 10.22 -0.57 -6.45
CA ALA A 199 9.77 -0.14 -7.77
C ALA A 199 10.70 -0.61 -8.90
N GLY A 200 12.02 -0.59 -8.67
CA GLY A 200 12.99 -1.07 -9.65
C GLY A 200 12.84 -2.57 -9.93
N ILE A 201 12.80 -3.40 -8.88
CA ILE A 201 12.68 -4.86 -9.02
C ILE A 201 11.32 -5.23 -9.60
N ASP A 202 10.24 -4.63 -9.09
CA ASP A 202 8.88 -4.87 -9.57
C ASP A 202 8.78 -4.61 -11.07
N LEU A 203 9.26 -3.45 -11.53
CA LEU A 203 9.26 -3.10 -12.94
C LEU A 203 10.12 -4.05 -13.77
N THR A 204 11.39 -4.28 -13.39
CA THR A 204 12.30 -5.12 -14.19
C THR A 204 11.76 -6.54 -14.30
N VAL A 205 11.24 -7.10 -13.22
CA VAL A 205 10.64 -8.45 -13.24
C VAL A 205 9.35 -8.45 -14.06
N TYR A 206 8.50 -7.43 -13.92
CA TYR A 206 7.27 -7.32 -14.71
C TYR A 206 7.56 -7.25 -16.20
N GLU A 207 8.48 -6.38 -16.63
CA GLU A 207 8.88 -6.24 -18.04
C GLU A 207 9.50 -7.53 -18.58
N THR A 208 10.41 -8.15 -17.82
CA THR A 208 11.04 -9.43 -18.21
C THR A 208 9.99 -10.54 -18.38
N LEU A 209 9.04 -10.66 -17.45
CA LEU A 209 7.97 -11.66 -17.53
C LEU A 209 7.00 -11.36 -18.67
N LYS A 210 6.71 -10.09 -18.93
CA LYS A 210 5.85 -9.64 -20.03
C LYS A 210 6.50 -9.95 -21.38
N ASP A 211 7.79 -9.70 -21.53
CA ASP A 211 8.54 -9.98 -22.75
C ASP A 211 8.68 -11.49 -22.99
N PHE A 212 8.91 -12.27 -21.93
CA PHE A 212 8.90 -13.72 -22.01
C PHE A 212 7.52 -14.25 -22.45
N SER A 213 6.44 -13.72 -21.88
CA SER A 213 5.09 -14.10 -22.28
C SER A 213 4.76 -13.72 -23.73
N ARG A 214 5.24 -12.58 -24.22
CA ARG A 214 5.09 -12.19 -25.64
C ARG A 214 5.83 -13.17 -26.55
N SER A 215 7.04 -13.58 -26.18
CA SER A 215 7.85 -14.48 -27.01
C SER A 215 7.35 -15.93 -27.04
N TYR A 216 6.69 -16.41 -25.98
CA TYR A 216 6.35 -17.84 -25.83
C TYR A 216 4.86 -18.19 -25.99
N ILE A 217 3.93 -17.25 -25.76
CA ILE A 217 2.49 -17.55 -25.64
C ILE A 217 1.64 -16.92 -26.75
N LEU A 218 2.00 -15.76 -27.31
CA LEU A 218 1.19 -15.04 -28.31
C LEU A 218 2.12 -14.42 -29.37
N GLN A 219 2.06 -14.90 -30.62
CA GLN A 219 2.62 -14.18 -31.78
C GLN A 219 1.98 -12.78 -31.86
N ASP A 220 2.65 -11.76 -31.33
CA ASP A 220 2.33 -10.32 -31.41
C ASP A 220 0.97 -9.83 -30.88
N SER A 221 0.26 -10.61 -30.06
CA SER A 221 -0.96 -10.15 -29.38
C SER A 221 -0.68 -9.71 -27.95
N GLU A 222 -1.38 -8.66 -27.49
CA GLU A 222 -1.23 -8.17 -26.12
C GLU A 222 -1.53 -9.28 -25.09
N PRO A 223 -0.69 -9.45 -24.05
CA PRO A 223 -0.92 -10.48 -23.04
C PRO A 223 -2.27 -10.23 -22.39
N GLY A 224 -3.11 -11.27 -22.32
CA GLY A 224 -4.45 -11.17 -21.76
C GLY A 224 -4.44 -10.71 -20.28
N PRO A 225 -5.55 -10.18 -19.76
CA PRO A 225 -5.62 -9.61 -18.39
C PRO A 225 -5.13 -10.57 -17.29
N LEU A 226 -5.37 -11.87 -17.44
CA LEU A 226 -4.93 -12.90 -16.49
C LEU A 226 -3.40 -13.07 -16.49
N VAL A 227 -2.77 -12.97 -17.66
CA VAL A 227 -1.31 -13.06 -17.79
C VAL A 227 -0.67 -11.82 -17.16
N GLN A 228 -1.21 -10.63 -17.43
CA GLN A 228 -0.73 -9.39 -16.81
C GLN A 228 -0.87 -9.42 -15.28
N LEU A 229 -1.97 -9.98 -14.77
CA LEU A 229 -2.17 -10.20 -13.34
C LEU A 229 -1.13 -11.20 -12.79
N GLY A 230 -0.88 -12.31 -13.49
CA GLY A 230 0.17 -13.27 -13.14
C GLY A 230 1.55 -12.63 -13.07
N CYS A 231 1.95 -11.91 -14.12
CA CYS A 231 3.22 -11.17 -14.15
C CYS A 231 3.30 -10.14 -13.02
N GLY A 232 2.23 -9.37 -12.76
CA GLY A 232 2.16 -8.36 -11.70
C GLY A 232 2.23 -8.96 -10.29
N THR A 233 1.61 -10.11 -10.07
CA THR A 233 1.66 -10.81 -8.77
C THR A 233 3.03 -11.41 -8.48
N ILE A 234 3.71 -11.99 -9.47
CA ILE A 234 5.05 -12.56 -9.32
C ILE A 234 6.09 -11.45 -9.12
N SER A 235 6.06 -10.41 -9.96
CA SER A 235 6.95 -9.23 -9.81
C SER A 235 6.77 -8.55 -8.46
N GLY A 236 5.52 -8.29 -8.07
CA GLY A 236 5.21 -7.67 -6.79
C GLY A 236 5.65 -8.52 -5.60
N ALA A 237 5.51 -9.84 -5.67
CA ALA A 237 5.95 -10.75 -4.61
C ALA A 237 7.49 -10.77 -4.47
N LEU A 238 8.22 -10.81 -5.59
CA LEU A 238 9.68 -10.76 -5.59
C LEU A 238 10.20 -9.41 -5.09
N GLY A 239 9.65 -8.30 -5.59
CA GLY A 239 9.97 -6.97 -5.10
C GLY A 239 9.70 -6.81 -3.60
N ALA A 240 8.54 -7.30 -3.13
CA ALA A 240 8.20 -7.26 -1.71
C ALA A 240 9.13 -8.11 -0.85
N THR A 241 9.61 -9.25 -1.37
CA THR A 241 10.55 -10.14 -0.67
C THR A 241 11.92 -9.48 -0.50
N CYS A 242 12.45 -8.85 -1.55
CA CYS A 242 13.73 -8.15 -1.48
C CYS A 242 13.69 -6.98 -0.49
N VAL A 243 12.57 -6.25 -0.43
CA VAL A 243 12.40 -5.09 0.46
C VAL A 243 11.87 -5.47 1.84
N TYR A 244 11.55 -6.75 2.08
CA TYR A 244 10.96 -7.21 3.32
C TYR A 244 11.77 -6.84 4.59
N PRO A 245 13.12 -6.91 4.61
CA PRO A 245 13.89 -6.48 5.78
C PRO A 245 13.63 -5.01 6.15
N LEU A 246 13.54 -4.11 5.17
CA LEU A 246 13.22 -2.70 5.38
C LEU A 246 11.80 -2.51 5.90
N GLN A 247 10.84 -3.33 5.41
CA GLN A 247 9.47 -3.32 5.93
C GLN A 247 9.40 -3.75 7.39
N VAL A 248 10.15 -4.78 7.78
CA VAL A 248 10.22 -5.23 9.19
C VAL A 248 10.78 -4.13 10.08
N ILE A 249 11.89 -3.49 9.67
CA ILE A 249 12.49 -2.38 10.42
C ILE A 249 11.49 -1.22 10.56
N ARG A 250 10.82 -0.83 9.47
CA ARG A 250 9.76 0.18 9.50
C ARG A 250 8.69 -0.19 10.53
N THR A 251 8.13 -1.40 10.47
CA THR A 251 7.04 -1.82 11.35
C THR A 251 7.48 -1.86 12.81
N ARG A 252 8.69 -2.33 13.11
CA ARG A 252 9.27 -2.33 14.48
C ARG A 252 9.43 -0.92 15.02
N MET A 253 9.99 0.00 14.23
CA MET A 253 10.12 1.41 14.61
C MET A 253 8.77 2.10 14.85
N GLN A 254 7.77 1.78 14.03
CA GLN A 254 6.43 2.35 14.18
C GLN A 254 5.70 1.82 15.41
N ALA A 255 5.88 0.55 15.73
CA ALA A 255 5.24 -0.12 16.87
C ALA A 255 5.88 0.25 18.21
N GLN A 256 7.16 0.65 18.23
CA GLN A 256 7.88 1.03 19.43
C GLN A 256 7.22 2.21 20.14
N ARG A 257 6.96 2.03 21.44
CA ARG A 257 6.53 3.08 22.37
C ARG A 257 7.73 3.56 23.18
N THR A 258 7.81 4.86 23.46
CA THR A 258 8.93 5.43 24.23
C THR A 258 8.96 4.93 25.70
N THR A 259 7.83 4.42 26.21
CA THR A 259 7.68 3.90 27.57
C THR A 259 8.18 2.46 27.76
N SER A 260 8.49 1.73 26.68
CA SER A 260 9.03 0.36 26.76
C SER A 260 10.56 0.45 26.86
N GLY A 261 11.16 -0.05 27.94
CA GLY A 261 12.58 0.12 28.29
C GLY A 261 13.64 -0.39 27.29
N VAL A 262 13.24 -0.81 26.09
CA VAL A 262 14.11 -1.13 24.95
C VAL A 262 13.73 -0.21 23.80
N ALA A 263 14.14 1.05 23.89
CA ALA A 263 13.93 2.01 22.82
C ALA A 263 15.00 1.83 21.74
N TYR A 264 14.58 1.63 20.48
CA TYR A 264 15.50 1.72 19.35
C TYR A 264 15.87 3.20 19.10
N ASN A 265 17.17 3.47 18.96
CA ASN A 265 17.69 4.82 18.71
C ASN A 265 17.67 5.20 17.22
N GLY A 266 17.56 4.21 16.32
CA GLY A 266 17.57 4.44 14.89
C GLY A 266 17.39 3.16 14.07
N MET A 267 17.39 3.31 12.75
CA MET A 267 17.22 2.21 11.79
C MET A 267 18.30 1.12 11.94
N SER A 268 19.55 1.52 12.17
CA SER A 268 20.67 0.59 12.38
C SER A 268 20.51 -0.23 13.66
N ASP A 269 20.02 0.38 14.74
CA ASP A 269 19.81 -0.29 16.03
C ASP A 269 18.70 -1.37 15.94
N VAL A 270 17.67 -1.15 15.12
CA VAL A 270 16.62 -2.16 14.85
C VAL A 270 17.15 -3.30 13.98
N PHE A 271 18.09 -3.01 13.07
CA PHE A 271 18.65 -4.02 12.18
C PHE A 271 19.55 -5.02 12.93
N TRP A 272 20.28 -4.54 13.94
CA TRP A 272 21.22 -5.36 14.72
C TRP A 272 20.59 -6.07 15.94
N LYS A 273 19.32 -5.80 16.27
CA LYS A 273 18.57 -6.38 17.40
C LYS A 273 17.41 -7.28 16.94
#